data_AF-J1GUP2-F1
#
_entry.id   AF-J1GUP2-F1
#
_cell.length_a   1.000
_cell.length_b   1.000
_cell.length_c   1.000
_cell.angle_alpha   90.00
_cell.angle_beta   90.00
_cell.angle_gamma   90.00
#
_symmetry.space_group_name_H-M   'P 1'
#
loop_
_entity.id
_entity.type
_entity.pdbx_description
1 polymer ?
#
loop_
_entity_poly.entity_id
_entity_poly.type
_entity_poly.pdbx_seq_one_letter_code
_entity_poly.pdbx_strand_id
1 'polypeptide(L)'
;MNLPNVLYALNAVYTGVLAGFMISYVVTMGSFFTHVLSHGRRQELQQILLPFDRDTRVSTTYAIWVLGQVVVAAVSLALNAGRLPLAAQIFAVAAMPLWFAVHVVSGFARAERLAEGGSEDVPEQEIKRFVRLNLPIHSGYAAVYVVADLWLLAGLL
;
A
#
# COMPACT_ATOMS: atom_id res chain seq x y z
N MET A 1 22.83 -16.48 12.44
CA MET A 1 22.28 -15.16 12.83
C MET A 1 21.43 -15.33 14.08
N ASN A 2 21.43 -14.37 15.01
CA ASN A 2 20.52 -14.40 16.17
C ASN A 2 19.12 -13.89 15.76
N LEU A 3 18.10 -14.17 16.59
CA LEU A 3 16.71 -13.81 16.29
C LEU A 3 16.50 -12.31 15.98
N PRO A 4 17.12 -11.35 16.71
CA PRO A 4 16.98 -9.92 16.40
C PRO A 4 17.48 -9.55 14.99
N ASN A 5 18.64 -10.07 14.57
CA ASN A 5 19.18 -9.80 13.23
C ASN A 5 18.33 -10.46 12.14
N VAL A 6 17.77 -11.64 12.39
CA VAL A 6 16.83 -12.30 11.46
C VAL A 6 15.56 -11.47 11.29
N LEU A 7 15.01 -10.93 12.36
CA LEU A 7 13.81 -10.08 12.29
C LEU A 7 14.08 -8.73 11.61
N TYR A 8 15.29 -8.18 11.75
CA TYR A 8 15.67 -6.99 11.00
C TYR A 8 15.81 -7.28 9.49
N ALA A 9 16.48 -8.38 9.12
CA ALA A 9 16.56 -8.79 7.72
C ALA A 9 15.18 -9.11 7.13
N LEU A 10 14.32 -9.79 7.89
CA LEU A 10 12.93 -10.06 7.48
C LEU A 10 12.13 -8.77 7.30
N ASN A 11 12.34 -7.78 8.18
CA ASN A 11 11.71 -6.47 8.03
C ASN A 11 12.11 -5.79 6.72
N ALA A 12 13.41 -5.81 6.37
CA ALA A 12 13.88 -5.29 5.07
C ALA A 12 13.19 -6.04 3.92
N VAL A 13 13.29 -7.38 3.88
CA VAL A 13 12.68 -8.19 2.82
C VAL A 13 11.18 -7.92 2.66
N TYR A 14 10.42 -7.88 3.76
CA TYR A 14 8.98 -7.64 3.70
C TYR A 14 8.65 -6.21 3.22
N THR A 15 9.43 -5.21 3.69
CA THR A 15 9.29 -3.82 3.24
C THR A 15 9.57 -3.70 1.74
N GLY A 16 10.61 -4.37 1.22
CA GLY A 16 10.90 -4.46 -0.20
C GLY A 16 9.81 -5.17 -1.01
N VAL A 17 9.19 -6.24 -0.48
CA VAL A 17 8.04 -6.90 -1.12
C VAL A 17 6.86 -5.94 -1.27
N LEU A 18 6.54 -5.15 -0.24
CA LEU A 18 5.48 -4.14 -0.34
C LEU A 18 5.86 -3.00 -1.30
N ALA A 19 7.12 -2.58 -1.32
CA ALA A 19 7.62 -1.61 -2.29
C ALA A 19 7.39 -2.11 -3.74
N GLY A 20 7.83 -3.34 -4.03
CA GLY A 20 7.66 -3.97 -5.34
C GLY A 20 6.18 -4.17 -5.70
N PHE A 21 5.34 -4.56 -4.74
CA PHE A 21 3.89 -4.65 -4.93
C PHE A 21 3.28 -3.29 -5.32
N MET A 22 3.64 -2.21 -4.62
CA MET A 22 3.11 -0.87 -4.92
C MET A 22 3.56 -0.37 -6.29
N ILE A 23 4.82 -0.62 -6.66
CA ILE A 23 5.32 -0.32 -8.01
C ILE A 23 4.53 -1.10 -9.05
N SER A 24 4.36 -2.41 -8.84
CA SER A 24 3.58 -3.26 -9.72
C SER A 24 2.14 -2.77 -9.86
N TYR A 25 1.49 -2.40 -8.75
CA TYR A 25 0.14 -1.82 -8.76
C TYR A 25 0.09 -0.57 -9.64
N VAL A 26 0.99 0.40 -9.45
CA VAL A 26 1.01 1.64 -10.23
C VAL A 26 1.12 1.35 -11.73
N VAL A 27 2.01 0.44 -12.11
CA VAL A 27 2.27 0.09 -13.53
C VAL A 27 1.11 -0.71 -14.13
N THR A 28 0.45 -1.57 -13.35
CA THR A 28 -0.55 -2.52 -13.84
C THR A 28 -1.96 -2.11 -13.42
N MET A 29 -2.42 -2.59 -12.27
CA MET A 29 -3.80 -2.45 -11.79
C MET A 29 -4.25 -1.00 -11.64
N GLY A 30 -3.43 -0.15 -11.03
CA GLY A 30 -3.72 1.28 -10.88
C GLY A 30 -3.86 1.98 -12.23
N SER A 31 -2.96 1.69 -13.18
CA SER A 31 -3.04 2.24 -14.54
C SER A 31 -4.27 1.73 -15.28
N PHE A 32 -4.60 0.45 -15.13
CA PHE A 32 -5.81 -0.15 -15.69
C PHE A 32 -7.09 0.48 -15.12
N PHE A 33 -7.23 0.60 -13.81
CA PHE A 33 -8.39 1.25 -13.18
C PHE A 33 -8.53 2.70 -13.61
N THR A 34 -7.41 3.43 -13.64
CA THR A 34 -7.38 4.83 -14.10
C THR A 34 -7.87 4.94 -15.54
N HIS A 35 -7.40 4.07 -16.44
CA HIS A 35 -7.84 4.02 -17.82
C HIS A 35 -9.32 3.68 -17.95
N VAL A 36 -9.78 2.59 -17.33
CA VAL A 36 -11.18 2.14 -17.46
C VAL A 36 -12.15 3.21 -16.94
N LEU A 37 -11.86 3.80 -15.79
CA LEU A 37 -12.69 4.84 -15.18
C LEU A 37 -12.64 6.16 -15.95
N SER A 38 -11.49 6.53 -16.55
CA SER A 38 -11.41 7.73 -17.40
C SER A 38 -12.20 7.60 -18.71
N HIS A 39 -12.56 6.38 -19.11
CA HIS A 39 -13.35 6.09 -20.31
C HIS A 39 -14.81 5.74 -19.99
N GLY A 40 -15.28 5.98 -18.76
CA GLY A 40 -16.68 5.76 -18.37
C GLY A 40 -17.09 4.29 -18.25
N ARG A 41 -16.14 3.35 -18.30
CA ARG A 41 -16.41 1.90 -18.27
C ARG A 41 -16.52 1.34 -16.84
N ARG A 42 -17.08 2.13 -15.92
CA ARG A 42 -17.18 1.79 -14.49
C ARG A 42 -18.08 0.57 -14.25
N GLN A 43 -19.21 0.49 -14.93
CA GLN A 43 -20.15 -0.62 -14.74
C GLN A 43 -19.51 -1.96 -15.11
N GLU A 44 -18.82 -2.01 -16.25
CA GLU A 44 -18.06 -3.19 -16.69
C GLU A 44 -16.96 -3.59 -15.70
N LEU A 45 -16.27 -2.60 -15.13
CA LEU A 45 -15.27 -2.83 -14.08
C LEU A 45 -15.91 -3.49 -12.85
N GLN A 46 -17.04 -2.97 -12.38
CA GLN A 46 -17.72 -3.46 -11.18
C GLN A 46 -18.32 -4.86 -11.36
N GLN A 47 -18.81 -5.19 -12.56
CA GLN A 47 -19.31 -6.53 -12.89
C GLN A 47 -18.24 -7.62 -12.69
N ILE A 48 -16.95 -7.26 -12.79
CA ILE A 48 -15.83 -8.18 -12.58
C ILE A 48 -15.30 -8.08 -11.15
N LEU A 49 -15.02 -6.85 -10.67
CA LEU A 49 -14.37 -6.64 -9.38
C LEU A 49 -15.22 -7.08 -8.19
N LEU A 50 -16.52 -6.77 -8.19
CA LEU A 50 -17.37 -7.04 -7.03
C LEU A 50 -17.56 -8.54 -6.76
N PRO A 51 -17.87 -9.39 -7.76
CA PRO A 51 -17.89 -10.84 -7.55
C PRO A 51 -16.52 -11.39 -7.16
N PHE A 52 -15.45 -10.91 -7.81
CA PHE A 52 -14.09 -11.35 -7.51
C PHE A 52 -13.71 -11.09 -6.05
N ASP A 53 -13.93 -9.88 -5.53
CA ASP A 53 -13.61 -9.56 -4.14
C ASP A 53 -14.48 -10.34 -3.16
N ARG A 54 -15.78 -10.49 -3.43
CA ARG A 54 -16.68 -11.28 -2.59
C ARG A 54 -16.26 -12.75 -2.49
N ASP A 55 -15.92 -13.35 -3.63
CA ASP A 55 -15.70 -14.80 -3.74
C ASP A 55 -14.28 -15.19 -3.26
N THR A 56 -13.28 -14.31 -3.46
CA THR A 56 -11.89 -14.57 -3.06
C THR A 56 -11.47 -13.92 -1.75
N ARG A 57 -12.22 -12.90 -1.29
CA ARG A 57 -11.88 -12.03 -0.15
C ARG A 57 -10.51 -11.38 -0.28
N VAL A 58 -10.10 -11.06 -1.52
CA VAL A 58 -8.77 -10.53 -1.83
C VAL A 58 -8.41 -9.30 -0.98
N SER A 59 -9.38 -8.40 -0.73
CA SER A 59 -9.15 -7.20 0.09
C SER A 59 -8.77 -7.55 1.53
N THR A 60 -9.38 -8.60 2.10
CA THR A 60 -9.06 -9.07 3.46
C THR A 60 -7.67 -9.68 3.50
N THR A 61 -7.37 -10.55 2.54
CA THR A 61 -6.07 -11.21 2.44
C THR A 61 -4.95 -10.17 2.25
N TYR A 62 -5.16 -9.19 1.38
CA TYR A 62 -4.25 -8.07 1.18
C TYR A 62 -4.02 -7.28 2.48
N ALA A 63 -5.08 -6.94 3.21
CA ALA A 63 -4.95 -6.23 4.48
C ALA A 63 -4.12 -7.00 5.51
N ILE A 64 -4.23 -8.33 5.56
CA ILE A 64 -3.40 -9.18 6.44
C ILE A 64 -1.92 -9.07 6.09
N TRP A 65 -1.56 -9.10 4.80
CA TRP A 65 -0.15 -8.95 4.38
C TRP A 65 0.40 -7.55 4.73
N VAL A 66 -0.36 -6.50 4.49
CA VAL A 66 0.09 -5.13 4.85
C VAL A 66 0.25 -4.98 6.37
N LEU A 67 -0.72 -5.45 7.16
CA LEU A 67 -0.63 -5.43 8.63
C LEU A 67 0.51 -6.31 9.14
N GLY A 68 0.77 -7.44 8.49
CA GLY A 68 1.87 -8.33 8.81
C GLY A 68 3.22 -7.63 8.72
N GLN A 69 3.44 -6.81 7.70
CA GLN A 69 4.68 -6.02 7.58
C GLN A 69 4.83 -5.04 8.75
N VAL A 70 3.76 -4.34 9.14
CA VAL A 70 3.79 -3.38 10.27
C VAL A 70 4.12 -4.10 11.58
N VAL A 71 3.53 -5.29 11.80
CA VAL A 71 3.84 -6.11 12.98
C VAL A 71 5.30 -6.55 12.98
N VAL A 72 5.82 -7.05 11.87
CA VAL A 72 7.23 -7.45 11.75
C VAL A 72 8.15 -6.26 12.02
N ALA A 73 7.86 -5.09 11.44
CA ALA A 73 8.62 -3.87 11.66
C ALA A 73 8.62 -3.44 13.14
N ALA A 74 7.46 -3.52 13.81
CA ALA A 74 7.32 -3.13 15.21
C ALA A 74 8.07 -4.08 16.16
N VAL A 75 7.98 -5.40 15.93
CA VAL A 75 8.73 -6.39 16.72
C VAL A 75 10.24 -6.26 16.46
N SER A 76 10.63 -6.02 15.21
CA SER A 76 12.03 -5.76 14.85
C SER A 76 12.58 -4.54 15.59
N LEU A 77 11.85 -3.43 15.57
CA LEU A 77 12.17 -2.21 16.33
C LEU A 77 12.32 -2.49 17.83
N ALA A 78 11.37 -3.18 18.44
CA ALA A 78 11.40 -3.46 19.88
C ALA A 78 12.63 -4.28 20.31
N LEU A 79 13.10 -5.22 19.47
CA LEU A 79 14.22 -6.10 19.79
C LEU A 79 15.59 -5.54 19.40
N ASN A 80 15.62 -4.59 18.46
CA ASN A 80 16.84 -4.01 17.91
C ASN A 80 17.01 -2.51 18.23
N ALA A 81 16.11 -1.92 19.02
CA ALA A 81 16.26 -0.55 19.51
C ALA A 81 17.60 -0.40 20.25
N GLY A 82 18.47 0.47 19.74
CA GLY A 82 19.81 0.73 20.26
C GLY A 82 20.92 -0.21 19.75
N ARG A 83 20.62 -1.18 18.87
CA ARG A 83 21.61 -2.07 18.25
C ARG A 83 21.76 -1.86 16.75
N LEU A 84 20.65 -1.61 16.08
CA LEU A 84 20.57 -1.37 14.63
C LEU A 84 20.03 0.05 14.39
N PRO A 85 20.15 0.59 13.16
CA PRO A 85 19.74 1.96 12.86
C PRO A 85 18.30 2.25 13.32
N LEU A 86 18.16 3.06 14.37
CA LEU A 86 16.86 3.30 15.02
C LEU A 86 15.90 4.04 14.08
N ALA A 87 16.41 5.04 13.36
CA ALA A 87 15.60 5.88 12.48
C ALA A 87 14.99 5.07 11.32
N ALA A 88 15.74 4.16 10.71
CA ALA A 88 15.26 3.28 9.65
C ALA A 88 14.09 2.40 10.13
N GLN A 89 14.22 1.85 11.35
CA GLN A 89 13.18 0.99 11.93
C GLN A 89 11.92 1.76 12.30
N ILE A 90 12.06 2.95 12.90
CA ILE A 90 10.93 3.85 13.16
C ILE A 90 10.22 4.20 11.86
N PHE A 91 10.99 4.54 10.82
CA PHE A 91 10.44 4.90 9.52
C PHE A 91 9.68 3.73 8.88
N ALA A 92 10.21 2.50 8.94
CA ALA A 92 9.55 1.31 8.43
C ALA A 92 8.21 0.99 9.15
N VAL A 93 8.13 1.24 10.47
CA VAL A 93 6.88 1.13 11.23
C VAL A 93 5.89 2.24 10.83
N ALA A 94 6.38 3.45 10.64
CA ALA A 94 5.56 4.62 10.37
C ALA A 94 5.10 4.75 8.91
N ALA A 95 5.75 4.08 7.96
CA ALA A 95 5.48 4.17 6.53
C ALA A 95 3.98 3.92 6.20
N MET A 96 3.42 2.80 6.68
CA MET A 96 2.03 2.44 6.43
C MET A 96 1.05 3.42 7.10
N PRO A 97 1.11 3.68 8.43
CA PRO A 97 0.17 4.59 9.08
C PRO A 97 0.20 6.02 8.53
N LEU A 98 1.39 6.55 8.25
CA LEU A 98 1.53 7.91 7.73
C LEU A 98 0.89 8.06 6.36
N TRP A 99 1.13 7.10 5.47
CA TRP A 99 0.55 7.19 4.14
C TRP A 99 -0.92 6.81 4.09
N PHE A 100 -1.37 5.90 4.95
CA PHE A 100 -2.80 5.64 5.14
C PHE A 100 -3.51 6.93 5.59
N ALA A 101 -2.89 7.73 6.45
CA ALA A 101 -3.41 9.05 6.78
C ALA A 101 -3.48 9.98 5.57
N VAL A 102 -2.46 10.01 4.70
CA VAL A 102 -2.49 10.76 3.42
C VAL A 102 -3.62 10.27 2.51
N HIS A 103 -3.81 8.95 2.41
CA HIS A 103 -4.88 8.29 1.63
C HIS A 103 -6.27 8.76 2.08
N VAL A 104 -6.49 8.88 3.39
CA VAL A 104 -7.74 9.34 3.99
C VAL A 104 -7.91 10.86 3.87
N VAL A 105 -6.91 11.64 4.30
CA VAL A 105 -6.99 13.12 4.37
C VAL A 105 -7.10 13.75 2.99
N SER A 106 -6.49 13.17 1.96
CA SER A 106 -6.65 13.63 0.57
C SER A 106 -8.07 13.45 0.01
N GLY A 107 -8.91 12.69 0.72
CA GLY A 107 -10.23 12.25 0.27
C GLY A 107 -10.19 11.10 -0.75
N PHE A 108 -9.00 10.57 -1.05
CA PHE A 108 -8.86 9.49 -2.03
C PHE A 108 -9.46 8.18 -1.54
N ALA A 109 -9.34 7.84 -0.25
CA ALA A 109 -10.01 6.66 0.34
C ALA A 109 -11.53 6.63 0.09
N ARG A 110 -12.17 7.80 0.04
CA ARG A 110 -13.59 7.91 -0.32
C ARG A 110 -13.80 7.72 -1.81
N ALA A 111 -13.00 8.39 -2.63
CA ALA A 111 -13.09 8.30 -4.09
C ALA A 111 -12.86 6.86 -4.59
N GLU A 112 -11.86 6.16 -4.06
CA GLU A 112 -11.54 4.75 -4.36
C GLU A 112 -12.70 3.83 -4.04
N ARG A 113 -13.19 3.85 -2.79
CA ARG A 113 -14.33 3.03 -2.38
C ARG A 113 -15.55 3.26 -3.29
N LEU A 114 -15.83 4.51 -3.64
CA LEU A 114 -16.98 4.83 -4.49
C LEU A 114 -16.74 4.44 -5.94
N ALA A 115 -15.57 4.73 -6.49
CA ALA A 115 -15.24 4.42 -7.89
C ALA A 115 -15.24 2.90 -8.16
N GLU A 116 -14.67 2.11 -7.25
CA GLU A 116 -14.51 0.66 -7.42
C GLU A 116 -15.70 -0.12 -6.87
N GLY A 117 -16.29 0.27 -5.74
CA GLY A 117 -17.30 -0.53 -5.03
C GLY A 117 -18.59 0.20 -4.61
N GLY A 118 -18.73 1.48 -4.93
CA GLY A 118 -19.94 2.26 -4.63
C GLY A 118 -21.13 1.87 -5.51
N SER A 119 -22.32 2.38 -5.18
CA SER A 119 -23.54 2.24 -6.00
C SER A 119 -23.33 2.71 -7.45
N GLU A 120 -24.20 2.31 -8.37
CA GLU A 120 -24.09 2.78 -9.77
C GLU A 120 -24.17 4.32 -9.86
N ASP A 121 -24.99 4.96 -9.02
CA ASP A 121 -25.15 6.42 -8.94
C ASP A 121 -24.05 7.14 -8.12
N VAL A 122 -22.78 7.01 -8.54
CA VAL A 122 -21.69 7.78 -7.92
C VAL A 122 -21.49 9.12 -8.62
N PRO A 123 -21.32 10.23 -7.87
CA PRO A 123 -21.01 11.52 -8.46
C PRO A 123 -19.75 11.46 -9.35
N GLU A 124 -19.83 11.98 -10.56
CA GLU A 124 -18.72 12.02 -11.52
C GLU A 124 -17.46 12.68 -10.94
N GLN A 125 -17.64 13.63 -10.01
CA GLN A 125 -16.55 14.29 -9.29
C GLN A 125 -15.69 13.31 -8.48
N GLU A 126 -16.27 12.26 -7.91
CA GLU A 126 -15.53 11.24 -7.16
C GLU A 126 -14.71 10.35 -8.11
N ILE A 127 -15.25 10.03 -9.28
CA ILE A 127 -14.52 9.29 -10.33
C ILE A 127 -13.34 10.13 -10.84
N LYS A 128 -13.57 11.41 -11.16
CA LYS A 128 -12.50 12.35 -11.56
C LYS A 128 -11.43 12.49 -10.47
N ARG A 129 -11.85 12.51 -9.20
CA ARG A 129 -10.94 12.56 -8.06
C ARG A 129 -10.10 11.29 -7.96
N PHE A 130 -10.70 10.11 -8.14
CA PHE A 130 -9.98 8.85 -8.21
C PHE A 130 -8.93 8.87 -9.32
N VAL A 131 -9.35 9.13 -10.57
CA VAL A 131 -8.47 9.15 -11.74
C VAL A 131 -7.28 10.10 -11.54
N ARG A 132 -7.53 11.28 -10.93
CA ARG A 132 -6.48 12.27 -10.67
C ARG A 132 -5.50 11.83 -9.57
N LEU A 133 -5.97 11.14 -8.53
CA LEU A 133 -5.19 10.89 -7.32
C LEU A 133 -4.62 9.47 -7.23
N ASN A 134 -5.19 8.52 -7.97
CA ASN A 134 -4.84 7.11 -7.86
C ASN A 134 -3.34 6.84 -8.06
N LEU A 135 -2.82 7.21 -9.23
CA LEU A 135 -1.40 6.97 -9.54
C LEU A 135 -0.47 7.83 -8.66
N PRO A 136 -0.69 9.14 -8.45
CA PRO A 136 0.18 9.94 -7.58
C PRO A 136 0.27 9.42 -6.14
N ILE A 137 -0.85 9.05 -5.53
CA ILE A 137 -0.86 8.55 -4.15
C ILE A 137 -0.16 7.20 -4.06
N HIS A 138 -0.45 6.26 -4.96
CA HIS A 138 0.21 4.96 -4.93
C HIS A 138 1.70 5.04 -5.30
N SER A 139 2.09 5.96 -6.19
CA SER A 139 3.50 6.23 -6.51
C SER A 139 4.25 6.81 -5.32
N GLY A 140 3.62 7.73 -4.58
CA GLY A 140 4.18 8.22 -3.33
C GLY A 140 4.32 7.10 -2.29
N TYR A 141 3.35 6.17 -2.23
CA TYR A 141 3.44 5.02 -1.33
C TYR A 141 4.62 4.11 -1.68
N ALA A 142 4.77 3.81 -2.97
CA ALA A 142 5.90 3.05 -3.50
C ALA A 142 7.22 3.72 -3.13
N ALA A 143 7.35 5.04 -3.34
CA ALA A 143 8.56 5.78 -3.01
C ALA A 143 8.90 5.72 -1.51
N VAL A 144 7.91 5.87 -0.63
CA VAL A 144 8.09 5.75 0.83
C VAL A 144 8.60 4.36 1.20
N TYR A 145 8.00 3.30 0.67
CA TYR A 145 8.45 1.93 0.94
C TYR A 145 9.84 1.63 0.36
N VAL A 146 10.16 2.14 -0.83
CA VAL A 146 11.52 2.01 -1.41
C VAL A 146 12.55 2.69 -0.52
N VAL A 147 12.28 3.92 -0.06
CA VAL A 147 13.19 4.63 0.85
C VAL A 147 13.34 3.88 2.18
N ALA A 148 12.25 3.36 2.73
CA ALA A 148 12.29 2.57 3.96
C ALA A 148 13.13 1.30 3.79
N ASP A 149 12.92 0.56 2.70
CA ASP A 149 13.65 -0.66 2.39
C ASP A 149 15.15 -0.39 2.19
N LEU A 150 15.52 0.59 1.36
CA LEU A 150 16.91 0.97 1.13
C LEU A 150 17.61 1.39 2.43
N TRP A 151 16.91 2.09 3.31
CA TRP A 151 17.47 2.50 4.60
C TRP A 151 17.66 1.31 5.54
N LEU A 152 16.71 0.35 5.56
CA LEU A 152 16.87 -0.90 6.30
C LEU A 152 18.06 -1.71 5.77
N LEU A 153 18.15 -1.88 4.45
CA LEU A 153 19.23 -2.60 3.77
C LEU A 153 20.60 -1.96 4.03
N ALA A 154 20.69 -0.64 4.03
CA ALA A 154 21.93 0.07 4.39
C ALA A 154 22.40 -0.26 5.83
N GLY A 155 21.48 -0.61 6.73
CA GLY A 155 21.80 -1.08 8.08
C GLY A 155 22.21 -2.56 8.19
N LEU A 156 22.12 -3.33 7.09
CA LEU A 156 22.61 -4.72 7.00
C LEU A 156 24.04 -4.81 6.44
N LEU A 157 24.51 -3.76 5.76
CA LEU A 157 25.84 -3.66 5.16
C LEU A 157 26.86 -3.14 6.18
#